data_AF-A0A958B588-F1
#
_entry.id   AF-A0A958B588-F1
#
_cell.length_a   1.000
_cell.length_b   1.000
_cell.length_c   1.000
_cell.angle_alpha   90.00
_cell.angle_beta   90.00
_cell.angle_gamma   90.00
#
_symmetry.space_group_name_H-M   'P 1'
#
loop_
_entity.id
_entity.type
_entity.pdbx_description
1 polymer ?
#
loop_
_entity_poly.entity_id
_entity_poly.type
_entity_poly.pdbx_seq_one_letter_code
_entity_poly.pdbx_strand_id
1 'polypeptide(L)'
;MIERLPTKVAARDQLDRATTSAVNNICEGNGKFALRDRRRYFDIALGSELECAGCLDVLYVRRKISEEELETGKRLLQRAVSTLIGLIRSVDRRIGEDGPVYYVDSDAEGFVPQ
;
A
#
# COMPACT_ATOMS: atom_id res chain seq x y z
N MET A 1 -10.78 -20.50 4.88
CA MET A 1 -9.64 -21.17 4.21
C MET A 1 -8.52 -21.51 5.19
N ILE A 2 -8.01 -20.57 5.99
CA ILE A 2 -6.84 -20.75 6.87
C ILE A 2 -7.12 -21.66 8.08
N GLU A 3 -8.33 -21.60 8.66
CA GLU A 3 -8.69 -22.33 9.90
C GLU A 3 -8.67 -23.86 9.78
N ARG A 4 -8.83 -24.39 8.55
CA ARG A 4 -8.76 -25.84 8.27
C ARG A 4 -7.32 -26.37 8.27
N LEU A 5 -6.33 -25.49 8.14
CA LEU A 5 -4.93 -25.88 8.07
C LEU A 5 -4.37 -26.16 9.48
N PRO A 6 -3.60 -27.24 9.67
CA PRO A 6 -3.07 -27.58 10.99
C PRO A 6 -2.17 -26.48 11.55
N THR A 7 -2.18 -26.36 12.88
CA THR A 7 -1.56 -25.26 13.65
C THR A 7 -0.04 -25.15 13.54
N LYS A 8 0.62 -26.10 12.89
CA LYS A 8 2.08 -26.20 12.79
C LYS A 8 2.63 -25.86 11.40
N VAL A 9 1.83 -25.24 10.53
CA VAL A 9 2.29 -24.86 9.18
C VAL A 9 2.83 -23.44 9.23
N ALA A 10 4.16 -23.27 9.22
CA ALA A 10 4.80 -21.95 9.30
C ALA A 10 4.28 -20.94 8.26
N ALA A 11 3.94 -21.40 7.04
CA ALA A 11 3.37 -20.54 6.00
C ALA A 11 1.95 -20.07 6.32
N ARG A 12 1.18 -20.85 7.08
CA ARG A 12 -0.15 -20.45 7.56
C ARG A 12 -0.04 -19.34 8.60
N ASP A 13 0.89 -19.49 9.55
CA ASP A 13 1.10 -18.47 10.58
C ASP A 13 1.72 -17.20 10.00
N GLN A 14 2.58 -17.32 8.97
CA GLN A 14 3.08 -16.15 8.24
C GLN A 14 1.97 -15.49 7.42
N LEU A 15 1.10 -16.27 6.76
CA LEU A 15 -0.05 -15.72 6.03
C LEU A 15 -0.95 -14.91 6.97
N ASP A 16 -1.28 -15.45 8.14
CA ASP A 16 -2.07 -14.76 9.16
C ASP A 16 -1.41 -13.44 9.58
N ARG A 17 -0.14 -13.48 10.01
CA ARG A 17 0.62 -12.26 10.37
C ARG A 17 0.72 -11.24 9.24
N ALA A 18 0.96 -11.69 8.01
CA ALA A 18 1.10 -10.82 6.85
C ALA A 18 -0.24 -10.14 6.51
N THR A 19 -1.36 -10.87 6.58
CA THR A 19 -2.69 -10.27 6.37
C THR A 19 -3.03 -9.25 7.47
N THR A 20 -2.75 -9.54 8.74
CA THR A 20 -2.92 -8.57 9.83
C THR A 20 -2.01 -7.34 9.64
N SER A 21 -0.76 -7.54 9.23
CA SER A 21 0.19 -6.46 8.94
C SER A 21 -0.32 -5.55 7.82
N ALA A 22 -0.83 -6.12 6.72
CA ALA A 22 -1.39 -5.34 5.61
C ALA A 22 -2.51 -4.42 6.08
N VAL A 23 -3.49 -4.96 6.81
CA VAL A 23 -4.63 -4.21 7.36
C VAL A 23 -4.15 -3.12 8.32
N ASN A 24 -3.28 -3.45 9.27
CA ASN A 24 -2.78 -2.51 10.27
C ASN A 24 -2.02 -1.35 9.63
N ASN A 25 -1.16 -1.63 8.65
CA ASN A 25 -0.40 -0.58 7.96
C ASN A 25 -1.30 0.32 7.10
N ILE A 26 -2.36 -0.22 6.47
CA ILE A 26 -3.35 0.61 5.76
C ILE A 26 -4.05 1.55 6.75
N CYS A 27 -4.54 1.03 7.88
CA CYS A 27 -5.18 1.85 8.91
C CYS A 27 -4.23 2.93 9.45
N GLU A 28 -3.01 2.55 9.80
CA GLU A 28 -2.03 3.47 10.36
C GLU A 28 -1.57 4.53 9.36
N GLY A 29 -1.37 4.16 8.08
CA GLY A 29 -1.04 5.10 7.01
C GLY A 29 -2.12 6.17 6.83
N ASN A 30 -3.40 5.78 6.87
CA ASN A 30 -4.51 6.74 6.81
C ASN A 30 -4.53 7.70 8.02
N GLY A 31 -4.02 7.28 9.18
CA GLY A 31 -3.86 8.13 10.37
C GLY A 31 -2.68 9.11 10.31
N LYS A 32 -1.77 8.99 9.33
CA LYS A 32 -0.63 9.93 9.21
C LYS A 32 -1.04 11.21 8.49
N PHE A 33 -0.58 12.35 9.02
CA PHE A 33 -0.79 13.68 8.43
C PHE A 33 0.18 13.94 7.27
N ALA A 34 1.46 13.61 7.44
CA ALA A 34 2.45 13.80 6.41
C ALA A 34 2.28 12.76 5.29
N LEU A 35 2.19 13.23 4.04
CA LEU A 35 2.03 12.35 2.86
C LEU A 35 3.17 11.34 2.73
N ARG A 36 4.40 11.75 3.05
CA ARG A 36 5.58 10.88 3.05
C ARG A 36 5.42 9.71 4.02
N ASP A 37 4.97 9.98 5.24
CA ASP A 37 4.77 8.94 6.23
C ASP A 37 3.60 8.05 5.84
N ARG A 38 2.47 8.63 5.41
CA ARG A 38 1.32 7.88 4.89
C ARG A 38 1.73 6.90 3.79
N ARG A 39 2.50 7.36 2.80
CA ARG A 39 3.01 6.53 1.72
C ARG A 39 3.87 5.37 2.24
N ARG A 40 4.78 5.64 3.17
CA ARG A 40 5.66 4.61 3.76
C ARG A 40 4.85 3.45 4.36
N TYR A 41 3.76 3.73 5.06
CA TYR A 41 2.89 2.67 5.59
C TYR A 41 2.20 1.88 4.48
N PHE A 42 1.73 2.54 3.42
CA PHE A 42 1.15 1.83 2.28
C PHE A 42 2.15 0.96 1.53
N ASP A 43 3.42 1.38 1.41
CA ASP A 43 4.49 0.56 0.85
C ASP A 43 4.75 -0.71 1.71
N ILE A 44 4.69 -0.59 3.04
CA ILE A 44 4.80 -1.74 3.96
C ILE A 44 3.59 -2.68 3.82
N ALA A 45 2.38 -2.12 3.71
CA ALA A 45 1.17 -2.91 3.44
C ALA A 45 1.30 -3.68 2.12
N LEU A 46 1.83 -3.05 1.07
CA LEU A 46 2.06 -3.70 -0.22
C LEU A 46 3.04 -4.86 -0.10
N GLY A 47 4.15 -4.67 0.63
CA GLY A 47 5.08 -5.76 0.94
C GLY A 47 4.39 -6.93 1.66
N SER A 48 3.52 -6.63 2.63
CA SER A 48 2.76 -7.64 3.37
C SER A 48 1.78 -8.42 2.48
N GLU A 49 1.12 -7.76 1.51
CA GLU A 49 0.25 -8.44 0.54
C GLU A 49 1.03 -9.35 -0.42
N LEU A 50 2.23 -8.94 -0.85
CA LEU A 50 3.11 -9.78 -1.66
C LEU A 50 3.64 -11.00 -0.87
N GLU A 51 3.93 -10.84 0.42
CA GLU A 51 4.23 -11.97 1.29
C GLU A 51 3.06 -12.95 1.41
N CYS A 52 1.82 -12.46 1.48
CA CYS A 52 0.63 -13.32 1.46
C CYS A 52 0.58 -14.17 0.19
N ALA A 53 0.90 -13.56 -0.97
CA ALA A 53 0.95 -14.27 -2.24
C ALA A 53 2.00 -15.38 -2.21
N GLY A 54 3.20 -15.12 -1.67
CA GLY A 54 4.24 -16.14 -1.49
C GLY A 54 3.84 -17.24 -0.51
N CYS A 55 3.11 -16.90 0.56
CA CYS A 55 2.60 -17.90 1.50
C CYS A 55 1.60 -18.85 0.83
N LEU A 56 0.72 -18.36 -0.05
CA LEU A 56 -0.19 -19.21 -0.83
C LEU A 56 0.59 -20.17 -1.75
N ASP A 57 1.65 -19.69 -2.41
CA ASP A 57 2.50 -20.54 -3.25
C ASP A 57 3.16 -21.66 -2.43
N VAL A 58 3.70 -21.32 -1.26
CA VAL A 58 4.29 -22.30 -0.33
C VAL A 58 3.26 -23.32 0.16
N LEU A 59 2.04 -22.89 0.47
CA LEU A 59 0.95 -23.78 0.89
C LEU A 59 0.55 -24.74 -0.24
N TYR A 60 0.49 -24.25 -1.48
CA TYR A 60 0.17 -25.07 -2.65
C TYR A 60 1.28 -26.10 -2.94
N VAL A 61 2.55 -25.67 -2.99
CA VAL A 61 3.70 -26.56 -3.20
C VAL A 61 3.77 -27.66 -2.12
N ARG A 62 3.40 -27.32 -0.88
CA ARG A 62 3.31 -28.29 0.23
C ARG A 62 2.03 -29.12 0.25
N ARG A 63 1.20 -29.02 -0.80
CA ARG A 63 -0.07 -29.74 -0.98
C ARG A 63 -1.04 -29.54 0.18
N LYS A 64 -1.07 -28.32 0.74
CA LYS A 64 -1.95 -27.94 1.85
C LYS A 64 -3.24 -27.29 1.39
N ILE A 65 -3.25 -26.71 0.20
CA ILE A 65 -4.42 -26.11 -0.43
C ILE A 65 -4.58 -26.66 -1.86
N SER A 66 -5.80 -26.67 -2.39
CA SER A 66 -6.05 -27.03 -3.78
C SER A 66 -5.60 -25.94 -4.76
N GLU A 67 -5.55 -26.26 -6.05
CA GLU A 67 -5.32 -25.27 -7.10
C GLU A 67 -6.44 -24.22 -7.15
N GLU A 68 -7.69 -24.64 -6.98
CA GLU A 68 -8.85 -23.73 -6.90
C GLU A 68 -8.74 -22.76 -5.72
N GLU A 69 -8.28 -23.23 -4.56
CA GLU A 69 -8.03 -22.41 -3.39
C GLU A 69 -6.87 -21.42 -3.61
N LEU A 70 -5.78 -21.87 -4.27
CA LEU A 70 -4.68 -21.01 -4.67
C LEU A 70 -5.16 -19.90 -5.62
N GLU A 71 -5.88 -20.26 -6.69
CA GLU A 71 -6.36 -19.31 -7.69
C GLU A 71 -7.31 -18.30 -7.05
N THR A 72 -8.25 -18.77 -6.22
CA THR A 72 -9.17 -17.90 -5.49
C THR A 72 -8.43 -16.93 -4.58
N GLY A 73 -7.46 -17.42 -3.80
CA GLY A 73 -6.64 -16.59 -2.93
C GLY A 73 -5.82 -15.54 -3.70
N LYS A 74 -5.17 -15.94 -4.81
CA LYS A 74 -4.40 -15.04 -5.67
C LYS A 74 -5.28 -13.99 -6.33
N ARG A 75 -6.50 -14.35 -6.76
CA ARG A 75 -7.47 -13.40 -7.35
C ARG A 75 -7.90 -12.34 -6.36
N LEU A 76 -8.13 -12.71 -5.10
CA LEU A 76 -8.44 -11.77 -4.03
C LEU A 76 -7.26 -10.84 -3.73
N LEU A 77 -6.05 -11.39 -3.61
CA LEU A 77 -4.84 -10.60 -3.41
C LEU A 77 -4.58 -9.63 -4.56
N GLN A 78 -4.79 -10.05 -5.82
CA GLN A 78 -4.62 -9.17 -6.98
C GLN A 78 -5.51 -7.93 -6.88
N ARG A 79 -6.76 -8.08 -6.43
CA ARG A 79 -7.68 -6.96 -6.23
C ARG A 79 -7.22 -6.03 -5.10
N ALA A 80 -6.78 -6.61 -3.98
CA ALA A 80 -6.25 -5.85 -2.85
C ALA A 80 -5.00 -5.03 -3.26
N VAL A 81 -4.02 -5.69 -3.88
CA VAL A 81 -2.79 -5.08 -4.39
C VAL A 81 -3.08 -3.98 -5.40
N SER A 82 -3.99 -4.23 -6.34
CA SER A 82 -4.36 -3.22 -7.35
C SER A 82 -5.00 -1.98 -6.70
N THR A 83 -5.84 -2.18 -5.69
CA THR A 83 -6.47 -1.09 -4.92
C THR A 83 -5.43 -0.31 -4.14
N LEU A 84 -4.52 -1.00 -3.45
CA LEU A 84 -3.47 -0.38 -2.65
C LEU A 84 -2.47 0.39 -3.51
N ILE A 85 -2.07 -0.14 -4.67
CA ILE A 85 -1.24 0.59 -5.65
C ILE A 85 -1.96 1.84 -6.15
N GLY A 86 -3.26 1.75 -6.42
CA GLY A 86 -4.09 2.91 -6.78
C GLY A 86 -4.08 3.98 -5.69
N LEU A 87 -4.20 3.58 -4.43
CA LEU A 87 -4.13 4.45 -3.25
C LEU A 87 -2.74 5.07 -3.08
N ILE A 88 -1.66 4.30 -3.23
CA ILE A 88 -0.29 4.84 -3.18
C ILE A 88 -0.10 5.92 -4.24
N ARG A 89 -0.56 5.66 -5.48
CA ARG A 89 -0.47 6.63 -6.59
C ARG A 89 -1.32 7.87 -6.36
N SER A 90 -2.43 7.79 -5.61
CA SER A 90 -3.26 8.96 -5.32
C SER A 90 -2.65 9.86 -4.26
N VAL A 91 -1.87 9.31 -3.32
CA VAL A 91 -1.12 10.10 -2.31
C VAL A 91 -0.10 11.03 -2.94
N ASP A 92 0.48 10.65 -4.09
CA ASP A 92 1.47 11.47 -4.81
C ASP A 92 0.86 12.61 -5.64
N ARG A 93 -0.43 12.53 -5.97
CA ARG A 93 -1.10 13.62 -6.69
C ARG A 93 -1.30 14.78 -5.72
N ARG A 94 -0.37 15.72 -5.75
CA ARG A 94 -0.53 17.01 -5.08
C ARG A 94 -1.83 17.65 -5.56
N ILE A 95 -2.77 17.85 -4.63
CA ILE A 95 -3.79 18.90 -4.77
C ILE A 95 -3.06 20.18 -4.36
N GLY A 96 -2.26 20.71 -5.26
CA GLY A 96 -1.71 22.05 -5.16
C GLY A 96 -2.31 22.85 -6.30
N GLU A 97 -2.98 23.95 -5.98
CA GLU A 97 -3.32 24.94 -7.00
C GLU A 97 -2.01 25.42 -7.65
N ASP A 98 -2.04 25.71 -8.94
CA ASP A 98 -0.90 26.34 -9.60
C ASP A 98 -0.51 27.59 -8.80
N GLY A 99 0.77 27.70 -8.44
CA GLY A 99 1.27 28.83 -7.65
C GLY A 99 0.89 30.14 -8.34
N PRO A 100 0.57 31.21 -7.58
CA PRO A 100 0.19 32.48 -8.18
C PRO A 100 1.25 32.93 -9.18
N VAL A 101 0.81 33.21 -10.41
CA VAL A 101 1.67 33.80 -11.43
C VAL A 101 1.92 35.25 -11.04
N TYR A 102 3.07 35.51 -10.41
CA TYR A 102 3.52 36.87 -10.17
C TYR A 102 4.08 37.45 -11.47
N TYR A 103 3.38 38.44 -12.03
CA TYR A 103 3.97 39.31 -13.04
C TYR A 103 4.86 40.32 -12.30
N VAL A 104 6.15 40.33 -12.62
CA VAL A 104 7.03 41.43 -12.26
C VAL A 104 6.75 42.53 -13.28
N ASP A 105 6.05 43.59 -12.88
CA ASP A 105 5.95 44.79 -13.70
C ASP A 105 7.37 45.32 -13.92
N SER A 106 7.81 45.29 -15.18
CA SER A 106 9.10 45.83 -15.60
C SER A 106 9.18 47.37 -15.54
N ASP A 107 8.09 48.01 -15.10
CA ASP A 107 7.91 49.47 -15.12
C ASP A 107 7.92 50.10 -13.72
N ALA A 108 8.37 49.37 -12.69
CA ALA A 108 8.59 49.96 -11.37
C ALA A 108 9.82 50.88 -11.41
N GLU A 109 9.60 52.15 -11.72
CA GLU A 109 10.58 53.22 -11.51
C GLU A 109 11.13 53.14 -10.08
N GLY A 110 12.46 53.19 -9.98
CA GLY A 110 13.21 52.89 -8.79
C GLY A 110 12.76 53.67 -7.56
N PHE A 111 12.58 52.94 -6.45
CA PHE A 111 12.48 53.52 -5.13
C PHE A 111 13.80 54.23 -4.77
N VAL A 112 13.76 55.55 -4.68
CA VAL A 112 14.85 56.37 -4.12
C VAL A 112 14.43 56.79 -2.71
N PRO A 113 15.02 56.20 -1.65
CA PRO A 113 14.73 56.62 -0.29
C PRO A 113 15.35 58.00 -0.01
N GLN A 114 14.60 58.85 0.70
CA GLN A 114 15.08 60.12 1.27
C GLN A 114 15.93 59.90 2.51
#